data_AF-A0A940FKZ7-F1
#
_entry.id   AF-A0A940FKZ7-F1
#
_cell.length_a   1.000
_cell.length_b   1.000
_cell.length_c   1.000
_cell.angle_alpha   90.00
_cell.angle_beta   90.00
_cell.angle_gamma   90.00
#
_symmetry.space_group_name_H-M   'P 1'
#
loop_
_entity.id
_entity.type
_entity.pdbx_description
1 polymer ?
#
loop_
_entity_poly.entity_id
_entity_poly.type
_entity_poly.pdbx_seq_one_letter_code
_entity_poly.pdbx_strand_id
1 'polypeptide(L)'
;MPTDIKCPKCGFGFPMEDAVSEEYKKELREKMLAYQKQKDEEVKKQREEFEKKEKSLQETLSRNEQELARKLAEEKNKIRTSLEQDIRKNIAGDFENQIRLLTEANQSSDEKLKEARRKELEYLRKEQELLAKEEELQISLQKQLIEARASLAEQIRNEEIKRTELKETEFQLKLRELEKQLDDQKKLAEEMRRKAEQGSMQLQGEAQELLLEEILQEQFPNDLIVEVGKGVEGADCMLIVRSITGTEYGKIIFESKRTKGWNNSWVEKLRNDMRNKQADVAVLVSNVFPKNMDCFGEKDGIWICTFKEVAGLT
;
A
#
# COMPACT_ATOMS: atom_id res chain seq x y z
N MET A 1 46.17 -98.20 -159.27
CA MET A 1 46.95 -99.32 -159.84
C MET A 1 48.35 -99.19 -159.30
N PRO A 2 48.77 -100.05 -158.37
CA PRO A 2 50.00 -99.89 -157.60
C PRO A 2 51.15 -100.64 -158.27
N THR A 3 52.24 -99.92 -158.55
CA THR A 3 53.51 -100.51 -158.96
C THR A 3 54.29 -100.95 -157.73
N ASP A 4 54.19 -102.25 -157.40
CA ASP A 4 54.97 -102.90 -156.36
C ASP A 4 56.43 -103.09 -156.79
N ILE A 5 57.37 -102.54 -156.03
CA ILE A 5 58.81 -102.73 -156.23
C ILE A 5 59.32 -103.75 -155.20
N LYS A 6 60.02 -104.80 -155.68
CA LYS A 6 60.53 -105.90 -154.84
C LYS A 6 61.97 -105.65 -154.39
N CYS A 7 62.21 -105.85 -153.09
CA CYS A 7 63.53 -105.74 -152.48
C CYS A 7 64.48 -106.88 -152.93
N PRO A 8 65.68 -106.58 -153.47
CA PRO A 8 66.61 -107.59 -153.98
C PRO A 8 67.27 -108.47 -152.90
N LYS A 9 67.00 -108.24 -151.62
CA LYS A 9 67.61 -108.96 -150.50
C LYS A 9 66.65 -109.93 -149.78
N CYS A 10 65.33 -109.73 -149.90
CA CYS A 10 64.34 -110.55 -149.17
C CYS A 10 62.94 -110.60 -149.80
N GLY A 11 62.72 -109.99 -150.97
CA GLY A 11 61.55 -110.27 -151.84
C GLY A 11 60.17 -109.75 -151.39
N PHE A 12 60.06 -109.00 -150.29
CA PHE A 12 58.79 -108.42 -149.83
C PHE A 12 58.53 -107.02 -150.44
N GLY A 13 57.28 -106.70 -150.78
CA GLY A 13 56.86 -105.44 -151.44
C GLY A 13 55.94 -104.58 -150.55
N PHE A 14 56.16 -103.26 -150.55
CA PHE A 14 55.36 -102.30 -149.77
C PHE A 14 55.13 -100.97 -150.53
N PRO A 15 53.99 -100.27 -150.32
CA PRO A 15 53.63 -99.03 -151.03
C PRO A 15 54.32 -97.76 -150.48
N MET A 16 54.60 -96.80 -151.35
CA MET A 16 55.56 -95.68 -151.18
C MET A 16 55.08 -94.50 -150.27
N GLU A 17 53.90 -94.58 -149.64
CA GLU A 17 53.28 -93.42 -148.97
C GLU A 17 53.61 -93.28 -147.46
N ASP A 18 54.21 -94.29 -146.85
CA ASP A 18 54.49 -94.30 -145.39
C ASP A 18 55.82 -93.64 -144.97
N ALA A 19 56.64 -93.18 -145.93
CA ALA A 19 57.97 -92.62 -145.62
C ALA A 19 58.04 -91.08 -145.49
N VAL A 20 57.00 -90.33 -145.88
CA VAL A 20 57.05 -88.84 -145.95
C VAL A 20 56.16 -88.13 -144.91
N SER A 21 55.28 -88.84 -144.18
CA SER A 21 54.38 -88.20 -143.17
C SER A 21 55.00 -88.01 -141.77
N GLU A 22 56.12 -88.67 -141.48
CA GLU A 22 56.79 -88.64 -140.16
C GLU A 22 57.55 -87.32 -139.93
N GLU A 23 58.28 -86.82 -140.93
CA GLU A 23 59.11 -85.60 -140.80
C GLU A 23 58.26 -84.33 -140.60
N TYR A 24 57.16 -84.18 -141.34
CA TYR A 24 56.27 -83.01 -141.23
C TYR A 24 55.53 -82.94 -139.89
N LYS A 25 55.16 -84.11 -139.33
CA LYS A 25 54.56 -84.20 -137.98
C LYS A 25 55.55 -83.83 -136.88
N LYS A 26 56.85 -84.07 -137.11
CA LYS A 26 57.91 -83.76 -136.16
C LYS A 26 58.16 -82.25 -136.07
N GLU A 27 58.26 -81.55 -137.20
CA GLU A 27 58.38 -80.08 -137.22
C GLU A 27 57.15 -79.37 -136.61
N LEU A 28 55.94 -79.86 -136.88
CA LEU A 28 54.72 -79.26 -136.32
C LEU A 28 54.64 -79.43 -134.80
N ARG A 29 55.10 -80.57 -134.27
CA ARG A 29 55.24 -80.79 -132.81
C ARG A 29 56.27 -79.88 -132.20
N GLU A 30 57.41 -79.64 -132.85
CA GLU A 30 58.43 -78.72 -132.37
C GLU A 30 57.93 -77.27 -132.32
N LYS A 31 57.21 -76.81 -133.35
CA LYS A 31 56.58 -75.48 -133.34
C LYS A 31 55.48 -75.35 -132.27
N MET A 32 54.66 -76.38 -132.07
CA MET A 32 53.68 -76.43 -130.98
C MET A 32 54.35 -76.38 -129.61
N LEU A 33 55.40 -77.17 -129.38
CA LEU A 33 56.17 -77.16 -128.13
C LEU A 33 56.85 -75.80 -127.87
N ALA A 34 57.36 -75.14 -128.91
CA ALA A 34 57.95 -73.80 -128.80
C ALA A 34 56.90 -72.73 -128.47
N TYR A 35 55.74 -72.77 -129.13
CA TYR A 35 54.62 -71.86 -128.84
C TYR A 35 54.04 -72.08 -127.44
N GLN A 36 53.93 -73.33 -127.00
CA GLN A 36 53.48 -73.69 -125.66
C GLN A 36 54.47 -73.16 -124.59
N LYS A 37 55.78 -73.34 -124.80
CA LYS A 37 56.80 -72.74 -123.91
C LYS A 37 56.72 -71.22 -123.85
N GLN A 38 56.57 -70.53 -124.99
CA GLN A 38 56.46 -69.07 -125.01
C GLN A 38 55.20 -68.58 -124.26
N LYS A 39 54.06 -69.26 -124.44
CA LYS A 39 52.83 -68.91 -123.71
C LYS A 39 52.92 -69.22 -122.22
N ASP A 40 53.55 -70.32 -121.84
CA ASP A 40 53.80 -70.64 -120.43
C ASP A 40 54.72 -69.60 -119.77
N GLU A 41 55.75 -69.11 -120.49
CA GLU A 41 56.61 -68.01 -120.02
C GLU A 41 55.88 -66.68 -119.91
N GLU A 42 54.99 -66.35 -120.86
CA GLU A 42 54.17 -65.14 -120.82
C GLU A 42 53.18 -65.17 -119.66
N VAL A 43 52.49 -66.30 -119.45
CA VAL A 43 51.58 -66.52 -118.31
C VAL A 43 52.35 -66.48 -116.99
N LYS A 44 53.56 -67.02 -116.94
CA LYS A 44 54.42 -66.96 -115.74
C LYS A 44 54.81 -65.53 -115.41
N LYS A 45 55.25 -64.73 -116.39
CA LYS A 45 55.55 -63.30 -116.19
C LYS A 45 54.34 -62.51 -115.72
N GLN A 46 53.17 -62.74 -116.31
CA GLN A 46 51.93 -62.09 -115.88
C GLN A 46 51.53 -62.47 -114.45
N ARG A 47 51.71 -63.74 -114.04
CA ARG A 47 51.48 -64.17 -112.64
C ARG A 47 52.45 -63.50 -111.68
N GLU A 48 53.74 -63.44 -112.02
CA GLU A 48 54.76 -62.77 -111.19
C GLU A 48 54.49 -61.25 -111.06
N GLU A 49 54.05 -60.58 -112.13
CA GLU A 49 53.64 -59.18 -112.07
C GLU A 49 52.37 -58.97 -111.24
N PHE A 50 51.40 -59.87 -111.35
CA PHE A 50 50.17 -59.81 -110.57
C PHE A 50 50.44 -60.02 -109.07
N GLU A 51 51.29 -60.99 -108.73
CA GLU A 51 51.70 -61.27 -107.35
C GLU A 51 52.50 -60.10 -106.74
N LYS A 52 53.37 -59.45 -107.54
CA LYS A 52 54.06 -58.21 -107.11
C LYS A 52 53.07 -57.07 -106.88
N LYS A 53 52.09 -56.88 -107.76
CA LYS A 53 51.04 -55.87 -107.59
C LYS A 53 50.20 -56.14 -106.35
N GLU A 54 49.79 -57.39 -106.13
CA GLU A 54 49.00 -57.81 -104.96
C GLU A 54 49.77 -57.53 -103.65
N LYS A 55 51.05 -57.90 -103.57
CA LYS A 55 51.91 -57.58 -102.42
C LYS A 55 52.04 -56.07 -102.20
N SER A 56 52.27 -55.29 -103.25
CA SER A 56 52.38 -53.83 -103.13
C SER A 56 51.06 -53.17 -102.69
N LEU A 57 49.92 -53.71 -103.12
CA LEU A 57 48.60 -53.23 -102.71
C LEU A 57 48.34 -53.56 -101.24
N GLN A 58 48.70 -54.77 -100.81
CA GLN A 58 48.55 -55.24 -99.43
C GLN A 58 49.45 -54.45 -98.46
N GLU A 59 50.68 -54.13 -98.85
CA GLU A 59 51.57 -53.24 -98.09
C GLU A 59 51.01 -51.81 -97.98
N THR A 60 50.45 -51.28 -99.08
CA THR A 60 49.82 -49.94 -99.09
C THR A 60 48.57 -49.90 -98.22
N LEU A 61 47.72 -50.94 -98.28
CA LEU A 61 46.55 -51.08 -97.41
C LEU A 61 46.96 -51.17 -95.93
N SER A 62 47.95 -51.99 -95.60
CA SER A 62 48.44 -52.12 -94.22
C SER A 62 49.02 -50.79 -93.70
N ARG A 63 49.75 -50.06 -94.54
CA ARG A 63 50.29 -48.74 -94.19
C ARG A 63 49.18 -47.71 -93.96
N ASN A 64 48.17 -47.70 -94.81
CA ASN A 64 47.00 -46.82 -94.67
C ASN A 64 46.17 -47.17 -93.43
N GLU A 65 45.97 -48.45 -93.14
CA GLU A 65 45.29 -48.92 -91.92
C GLU A 65 46.06 -48.50 -90.66
N GLN A 66 47.39 -48.63 -90.65
CA GLN A 66 48.23 -48.17 -89.53
C GLN A 66 48.18 -46.64 -89.35
N GLU A 67 48.17 -45.88 -90.45
CA GLU A 67 48.07 -44.42 -90.39
C GLU A 67 46.69 -43.97 -89.90
N LEU A 68 45.62 -44.62 -90.37
CA LEU A 68 44.26 -44.38 -89.91
C LEU A 68 44.11 -44.72 -88.42
N ALA A 69 44.65 -45.87 -87.98
CA ALA A 69 44.64 -46.29 -86.59
C ALA A 69 45.41 -45.30 -85.68
N ARG A 70 46.54 -44.77 -86.15
CA ARG A 70 47.28 -43.71 -85.43
C ARG A 70 46.48 -42.43 -85.31
N LYS A 71 45.86 -41.94 -86.40
CA LYS A 71 45.02 -40.74 -86.38
C LYS A 71 43.80 -40.91 -85.45
N LEU A 72 43.14 -42.06 -85.50
CA LEU A 72 42.04 -42.41 -84.58
C LEU A 72 42.48 -42.43 -83.12
N ALA A 73 43.67 -42.99 -82.83
CA ALA A 73 44.21 -43.02 -81.47
C ALA A 73 44.55 -41.61 -80.97
N GLU A 74 45.13 -40.76 -81.81
CA GLU A 74 45.41 -39.35 -81.48
C GLU A 74 44.13 -38.55 -81.25
N GLU A 75 43.11 -38.67 -82.11
CA GLU A 75 41.83 -38.01 -81.91
C GLU A 75 41.13 -38.48 -80.64
N LYS A 76 41.12 -39.80 -80.39
CA LYS A 76 40.55 -40.37 -79.16
C LYS A 76 41.27 -39.84 -77.91
N ASN A 77 42.60 -39.72 -77.96
CA ASN A 77 43.37 -39.15 -76.86
C ASN A 77 43.08 -37.66 -76.68
N LYS A 78 43.01 -36.87 -77.76
CA LYS A 78 42.64 -35.45 -77.69
C LYS A 78 41.26 -35.25 -77.07
N ILE A 79 40.25 -35.98 -77.54
CA ILE A 79 38.88 -35.94 -77.00
C ILE A 79 38.86 -36.34 -75.51
N ARG A 80 39.62 -37.39 -75.14
CA ARG A 80 39.73 -37.81 -73.73
C ARG A 80 40.36 -36.72 -72.86
N THR A 81 41.44 -36.09 -73.34
CA THR A 81 42.10 -35.01 -72.59
C THR A 81 41.24 -33.75 -72.47
N SER A 82 40.50 -33.37 -73.52
CA SER A 82 39.59 -32.22 -73.45
C SER A 82 38.43 -32.51 -72.50
N LEU A 83 37.85 -33.71 -72.57
CA LEU A 83 36.77 -34.12 -71.66
C LEU A 83 37.24 -34.15 -70.20
N GLU A 84 38.43 -34.69 -69.92
CA GLU A 84 39.01 -34.68 -68.57
C GLU A 84 39.27 -33.25 -68.06
N GLN A 85 39.70 -32.33 -68.93
CA GLN A 85 39.87 -30.92 -68.57
C GLN A 85 38.54 -30.23 -68.28
N ASP A 86 37.51 -30.46 -69.11
CA ASP A 86 36.19 -29.86 -68.92
C ASP A 86 35.51 -30.39 -67.66
N ILE A 87 35.61 -31.69 -67.40
CA ILE A 87 35.13 -32.30 -66.15
C ILE A 87 35.85 -31.67 -64.94
N ARG A 88 37.18 -31.53 -64.99
CA ARG A 88 37.94 -30.89 -63.89
C ARG A 88 37.53 -29.43 -63.66
N LYS A 89 37.31 -28.66 -64.74
CA LYS A 89 36.86 -27.26 -64.62
C LYS A 89 35.46 -27.15 -64.04
N ASN A 90 34.52 -27.99 -64.51
CA ASN A 90 33.16 -28.00 -63.98
C ASN A 90 33.14 -28.41 -62.50
N ILE A 91 33.85 -29.48 -62.14
CA ILE A 91 33.98 -29.92 -60.75
C ILE A 91 34.59 -28.83 -59.87
N ALA A 92 35.68 -28.18 -60.33
CA ALA A 92 36.30 -27.09 -59.60
C ALA A 92 35.35 -25.90 -59.41
N GLY A 93 34.62 -25.51 -60.47
CA GLY A 93 33.64 -24.43 -60.41
C GLY A 93 32.45 -24.74 -59.48
N ASP A 94 31.95 -25.97 -59.50
CA ASP A 94 30.87 -26.42 -58.61
C ASP A 94 31.32 -26.43 -57.15
N PHE A 95 32.53 -26.93 -56.86
CA PHE A 95 33.10 -26.87 -55.52
C PHE A 95 33.36 -25.44 -55.05
N GLU A 96 33.85 -24.57 -55.91
CA GLU A 96 34.11 -23.16 -55.57
C GLU A 96 32.80 -22.42 -55.27
N ASN A 97 31.74 -22.70 -56.05
CA ASN A 97 30.39 -22.19 -55.77
C ASN A 97 29.83 -22.74 -54.45
N GLN A 98 29.99 -24.04 -54.18
CA GLN A 98 29.51 -24.66 -52.95
C GLN A 98 30.25 -24.13 -51.72
N ILE A 99 31.58 -23.94 -51.81
CA ILE A 99 32.38 -23.32 -50.75
C ILE A 99 31.94 -21.88 -50.53
N ARG A 100 31.72 -21.10 -51.60
CA ARG A 100 31.24 -19.72 -51.48
C ARG A 100 29.90 -19.65 -50.75
N LEU A 101 28.93 -20.48 -51.15
CA LEU A 101 27.61 -20.55 -50.51
C LEU A 101 27.70 -20.96 -49.04
N LEU A 102 28.52 -21.96 -48.71
CA LEU A 102 28.75 -22.38 -47.32
C LEU A 102 29.42 -21.28 -46.49
N THR A 103 30.35 -20.53 -47.09
CA THR A 103 31.05 -19.42 -46.43
C THR A 103 30.09 -18.26 -46.16
N GLU A 104 29.28 -17.88 -47.15
CA GLU A 104 28.24 -16.86 -47.01
C GLU A 104 27.18 -17.28 -45.97
N ALA A 105 26.76 -18.54 -45.98
CA ALA A 105 25.83 -19.08 -44.98
C ALA A 105 26.42 -19.01 -43.57
N ASN A 106 27.67 -19.43 -43.38
CA ASN A 106 28.35 -19.34 -42.08
C ASN A 106 28.51 -17.88 -41.62
N GLN A 107 28.93 -16.97 -42.51
CA GLN A 107 29.04 -15.55 -42.19
C GLN A 107 27.70 -14.96 -41.75
N SER A 108 26.62 -15.26 -42.49
CA SER A 108 25.27 -14.79 -42.13
C SER A 108 24.78 -15.37 -40.79
N SER A 109 25.14 -16.63 -40.50
CA SER A 109 24.80 -17.30 -39.25
C SER A 109 25.57 -16.68 -38.08
N ASP A 110 26.86 -16.40 -38.26
CA ASP A 110 27.71 -15.74 -37.27
C ASP A 110 27.25 -14.31 -36.99
N GLU A 111 26.83 -13.56 -38.00
CA GLU A 111 26.25 -12.23 -37.83
C GLU A 111 24.93 -12.28 -37.04
N LYS A 112 24.03 -13.20 -37.40
CA LYS A 112 22.78 -13.42 -36.63
C LYS A 112 23.07 -13.82 -35.19
N LEU A 113 24.06 -14.66 -34.95
CA LEU A 113 24.46 -15.08 -33.60
C LEU A 113 25.04 -13.91 -32.80
N LYS A 114 25.86 -13.05 -33.42
CA LYS A 114 26.38 -11.83 -32.78
C LYS A 114 25.25 -10.86 -32.45
N GLU A 115 24.29 -10.67 -33.36
CA GLU A 115 23.15 -9.79 -33.14
C GLU A 115 22.23 -10.33 -32.02
N ALA A 116 21.96 -11.62 -32.00
CA ALA A 116 21.21 -12.28 -30.93
C ALA A 116 21.89 -12.10 -29.56
N ARG A 117 23.20 -12.35 -29.49
CA ARG A 117 23.99 -12.13 -28.27
C ARG A 117 23.98 -10.67 -27.81
N ARG A 118 24.03 -9.69 -28.74
CA ARG A 118 23.92 -8.27 -28.40
C ARG A 118 22.55 -7.94 -27.81
N LYS A 119 21.46 -8.43 -28.43
CA LYS A 119 20.09 -8.24 -27.93
C LYS A 119 19.89 -8.85 -26.56
N GLU A 120 20.44 -10.05 -26.32
CA GLU A 120 20.40 -10.70 -25.01
C GLU A 120 21.14 -9.89 -23.95
N LEU A 121 22.32 -9.35 -24.27
CA LEU A 121 23.09 -8.49 -23.37
C LEU A 121 22.37 -7.17 -23.07
N GLU A 122 21.74 -6.55 -24.07
CA GLU A 122 20.90 -5.36 -23.88
C GLU A 122 19.67 -5.66 -23.02
N TYR A 123 19.04 -6.83 -23.22
CA TYR A 123 17.90 -7.25 -22.42
C TYR A 123 18.29 -7.44 -20.95
N LEU A 124 19.38 -8.16 -20.68
CA LEU A 124 19.91 -8.35 -19.33
C LEU A 124 20.28 -7.04 -18.65
N ARG A 125 20.87 -6.08 -19.38
CA ARG A 125 21.15 -4.73 -18.84
C ARG A 125 19.88 -3.98 -18.47
N LYS A 126 18.86 -4.01 -19.34
CA LYS A 126 17.56 -3.38 -19.05
C LYS A 126 16.87 -4.02 -17.86
N GLU A 127 16.94 -5.34 -17.74
CA GLU A 127 16.39 -6.07 -16.59
C GLU A 127 17.08 -5.65 -15.29
N GLN A 128 18.41 -5.56 -15.27
CA GLN A 128 19.16 -5.06 -14.12
C GLN A 128 18.83 -3.59 -13.78
N GLU A 129 18.70 -2.72 -14.79
CA GLU A 129 18.29 -1.32 -14.58
C GLU A 129 16.87 -1.20 -14.02
N LEU A 130 15.94 -2.04 -14.48
CA LEU A 130 14.57 -2.07 -13.96
C LEU A 130 14.54 -2.52 -12.50
N LEU A 131 15.25 -3.59 -12.17
CA LEU A 131 15.37 -4.06 -10.78
C LEU A 131 15.96 -2.98 -9.87
N ALA A 132 17.04 -2.31 -10.30
CA ALA A 132 17.63 -1.21 -9.53
C ALA A 132 16.65 -0.04 -9.32
N LYS A 133 15.86 0.31 -10.35
CA LYS A 133 14.82 1.34 -10.24
C LYS A 133 13.68 0.92 -9.31
N GLU A 134 13.27 -0.35 -9.34
CA GLU A 134 12.25 -0.88 -8.42
C GLU A 134 12.72 -0.82 -6.97
N GLU A 135 13.97 -1.21 -6.70
CA GLU A 135 14.58 -1.11 -5.38
C GLU A 135 14.69 0.35 -4.91
N GLU A 136 15.16 1.26 -5.78
CA GLU A 136 15.24 2.69 -5.46
C GLU A 136 13.85 3.29 -5.19
N LEU A 137 12.84 2.91 -5.98
CA LEU A 137 11.46 3.31 -5.77
C LEU A 137 10.92 2.80 -4.43
N GLN A 138 11.16 1.53 -4.08
CA GLN A 138 10.76 0.98 -2.78
C GLN A 138 11.40 1.72 -1.61
N ILE A 139 12.69 2.03 -1.70
CA ILE A 139 13.40 2.81 -0.67
C ILE A 139 12.79 4.22 -0.57
N SER A 140 12.51 4.88 -1.71
CA SER A 140 11.91 6.21 -1.72
C SER A 140 10.51 6.22 -1.09
N LEU A 141 9.69 5.21 -1.39
CA LEU A 141 8.36 5.04 -0.82
C LEU A 141 8.43 4.78 0.68
N GLN A 142 9.38 3.95 1.12
CA GLN A 142 9.59 3.67 2.54
C GLN A 142 10.02 4.94 3.30
N LYS A 143 10.89 5.77 2.72
CA LYS A 143 11.26 7.07 3.30
C LYS A 143 10.06 8.01 3.39
N GLN A 144 9.27 8.13 2.32
CA GLN A 144 8.03 8.93 2.33
C GLN A 144 7.03 8.44 3.37
N LEU A 145 6.88 7.13 3.54
CA LEU A 145 6.01 6.55 4.57
C LEU A 145 6.51 6.87 5.99
N ILE A 146 7.82 6.83 6.23
CA ILE A 146 8.40 7.20 7.53
C ILE A 146 8.15 8.68 7.81
N GLU A 147 8.39 9.55 6.83
CA GLU A 147 8.18 10.99 6.95
C GLU A 147 6.69 11.33 7.16
N ALA A 148 5.78 10.70 6.41
CA ALA A 148 4.35 10.85 6.59
C ALA A 148 3.88 10.35 7.97
N ARG A 149 4.43 9.24 8.46
CA ARG A 149 4.15 8.74 9.82
C ARG A 149 4.66 9.70 10.90
N ALA A 150 5.84 10.28 10.73
CA ALA A 150 6.40 11.26 11.66
C ALA A 150 5.54 12.53 11.70
N SER A 151 5.16 13.06 10.54
CA SER A 151 4.27 14.21 10.42
C SER A 151 2.90 13.95 11.05
N LEU A 152 2.31 12.77 10.80
CA LEU A 152 1.03 12.39 11.42
C LEU A 152 1.15 12.24 12.94
N ALA A 153 2.24 11.64 13.44
CA ALA A 153 2.47 11.51 14.87
C ALA A 153 2.60 12.89 15.55
N GLU A 154 3.26 13.84 14.90
CA GLU A 154 3.38 15.21 15.39
C GLU A 154 2.03 15.95 15.37
N GLN A 155 1.22 15.76 14.33
CA GLN A 155 -0.14 16.29 14.27
C GLN A 155 -1.02 15.73 15.39
N ILE A 156 -1.01 14.42 15.61
CA ILE A 156 -1.77 13.76 16.70
C ILE A 156 -1.31 14.31 18.05
N ARG A 157 0.00 14.43 18.28
CA ARG A 157 0.53 14.98 19.53
C ARG A 157 0.07 16.42 19.77
N ASN A 158 0.08 17.26 18.73
CA ASN A 158 -0.39 18.64 18.81
C ASN A 158 -1.90 18.73 19.05
N GLU A 159 -2.70 17.85 18.44
CA GLU A 159 -4.15 17.76 18.70
C GLU A 159 -4.44 17.29 20.12
N GLU A 160 -3.68 16.32 20.62
CA GLU A 160 -3.84 15.81 21.98
C GLU A 160 -3.50 16.88 23.03
N ILE A 161 -2.41 17.63 22.83
CA ILE A 161 -2.05 18.78 23.67
C ILE A 161 -3.18 19.82 23.67
N LYS A 162 -3.65 20.25 22.49
CA LYS A 162 -4.77 21.20 22.38
C LYS A 162 -6.03 20.68 23.07
N ARG A 163 -6.34 19.38 22.94
CA ARG A 163 -7.49 18.76 23.59
C ARG A 163 -7.34 18.75 25.11
N THR A 164 -6.15 18.50 25.62
CA THR A 164 -5.88 18.57 27.07
C THR A 164 -5.97 19.99 27.59
N GLU A 165 -5.40 20.97 26.88
CA GLU A 165 -5.50 22.39 27.23
C GLU A 165 -6.95 22.86 27.28
N LEU A 166 -7.77 22.51 26.27
CA LEU A 166 -9.20 22.83 26.27
C LEU A 166 -9.92 22.22 27.48
N LYS A 167 -9.69 20.94 27.79
CA LYS A 167 -10.29 20.31 28.97
C LYS A 167 -9.86 20.98 30.27
N GLU A 168 -8.60 21.38 30.37
CA GLU A 168 -8.07 22.04 31.55
C GLU A 168 -8.67 23.44 31.72
N THR A 169 -8.85 24.20 30.62
CA THR A 169 -9.56 25.48 30.65
C THR A 169 -11.03 25.31 31.03
N GLU A 170 -11.74 24.31 30.49
CA GLU A 170 -13.12 24.01 30.88
C GLU A 170 -13.22 23.62 32.36
N PHE A 171 -12.28 22.82 32.87
CA PHE A 171 -12.24 22.42 34.26
C PHE A 171 -11.95 23.61 35.20
N GLN A 172 -10.99 24.47 34.83
CA GLN A 172 -10.70 25.72 35.54
C GLN A 172 -11.93 26.64 35.60
N LEU A 173 -12.67 26.78 34.50
CA LEU A 173 -13.91 27.56 34.47
C LEU A 173 -14.97 26.96 35.39
N LYS A 174 -15.20 25.64 35.32
CA LYS A 174 -16.15 24.95 36.22
C LYS A 174 -15.77 25.08 37.69
N LEU A 175 -14.48 24.98 38.02
CA LEU A 175 -14.00 25.19 39.39
C LEU A 175 -14.31 26.61 39.86
N ARG A 176 -14.02 27.63 39.06
CA ARG A 176 -14.35 29.03 39.41
C ARG A 176 -15.85 29.28 39.54
N GLU A 177 -16.67 28.67 38.68
CA GLU A 177 -18.13 28.73 38.80
C GLU A 177 -18.61 28.11 40.12
N LEU A 178 -18.10 26.92 40.48
CA LEU A 178 -18.44 26.25 41.73
C LEU A 178 -17.94 27.02 42.96
N GLU A 179 -16.72 27.57 42.92
CA GLU A 179 -16.18 28.42 43.99
C GLU A 179 -17.05 29.65 44.22
N LYS A 180 -17.49 30.31 43.14
CA LYS A 180 -18.39 31.46 43.23
C LYS A 180 -19.76 31.06 43.80
N GLN A 181 -20.33 29.94 43.34
CA GLN A 181 -21.58 29.41 43.90
C GLN A 181 -21.45 29.10 45.40
N LEU A 182 -20.32 28.54 45.83
CA LEU A 182 -20.04 28.27 47.24
C LEU A 182 -19.93 29.56 48.06
N ASP A 183 -19.26 30.58 47.54
CA ASP A 183 -19.14 31.88 48.21
C ASP A 183 -20.50 32.57 48.35
N ASP A 184 -21.31 32.57 47.29
CA ASP A 184 -22.66 33.12 47.30
C ASP A 184 -23.58 32.36 48.29
N GLN A 185 -23.49 31.02 48.33
CA GLN A 185 -24.23 30.21 49.30
C GLN A 185 -23.79 30.47 50.74
N LYS A 186 -22.48 30.65 51.00
CA LYS A 186 -21.98 30.99 52.33
C LYS A 186 -22.51 32.32 52.81
N LYS A 187 -22.49 33.36 51.97
CA LYS A 187 -23.06 34.68 52.29
C LYS A 187 -24.56 34.57 52.59
N LEU A 188 -25.31 33.84 51.76
CA LEU A 188 -26.74 33.64 51.98
C LEU A 188 -27.02 32.88 53.28
N ALA A 189 -26.23 31.85 53.60
CA ALA A 189 -26.35 31.11 54.86
C ALA A 189 -26.04 31.99 56.08
N GLU A 190 -25.04 32.87 55.99
CA GLU A 190 -24.68 33.81 57.05
C GLU A 190 -25.77 34.87 57.27
N GLU A 191 -26.34 35.42 56.20
CA GLU A 191 -27.49 36.33 56.28
C GLU A 191 -28.73 35.66 56.86
N MET A 192 -29.04 34.42 56.46
CA MET A 192 -30.14 33.64 57.00
C MET A 192 -29.93 33.35 58.49
N ARG A 193 -28.71 32.99 58.89
CA ARG A 193 -28.35 32.80 60.30
C ARG A 193 -28.56 34.09 61.09
N ARG A 194 -28.12 35.24 60.58
CA ARG A 194 -28.31 36.53 61.24
C ARG A 194 -29.80 36.89 61.40
N LYS A 195 -30.62 36.64 60.37
CA LYS A 195 -32.07 36.84 60.44
C LYS A 195 -32.75 35.89 61.44
N ALA A 196 -32.34 34.63 61.48
CA ALA A 196 -32.86 33.64 62.43
C ALA A 196 -32.49 33.99 63.88
N GLU A 197 -31.24 34.43 64.13
CA GLU A 197 -30.79 34.90 65.44
C GLU A 197 -31.57 36.16 65.89
N GLN A 198 -31.84 37.10 64.97
CA GLN A 198 -32.63 38.30 65.28
C GLN A 198 -34.11 37.97 65.57
N GLY A 199 -34.71 37.04 64.82
CA GLY A 199 -36.09 36.59 65.08
C GLY A 199 -36.23 35.86 66.42
N SER A 200 -35.22 35.09 66.83
CA SER A 200 -35.23 34.39 68.12
C SER A 200 -35.19 35.33 69.33
N MET A 201 -34.55 36.50 69.22
CA MET A 201 -34.50 37.48 70.33
C MET A 201 -35.84 38.21 70.52
N GLN A 202 -36.58 38.50 69.45
CA GLN A 202 -37.91 39.11 69.54
C GLN A 202 -38.94 38.13 70.11
N LEU A 203 -38.96 36.90 69.60
CA LEU A 203 -39.88 35.87 70.07
C LEU A 203 -39.68 35.56 71.56
N GLN A 204 -38.43 35.65 72.05
CA GLN A 204 -38.12 35.43 73.46
C GLN A 204 -38.63 36.55 74.38
N GLY A 205 -38.73 37.80 73.90
CA GLY A 205 -39.31 38.92 74.65
C GLY A 205 -40.83 38.80 74.75
N GLU A 206 -41.51 38.56 73.62
CA GLU A 206 -42.97 38.41 73.59
C GLU A 206 -43.46 37.23 74.42
N ALA A 207 -42.74 36.11 74.42
CA ALA A 207 -43.08 34.95 75.25
C ALA A 207 -43.00 35.25 76.76
N GLN A 208 -42.17 36.22 77.16
CA GLN A 208 -41.99 36.60 78.56
C GLN A 208 -43.06 37.57 79.04
N GLU A 209 -43.49 38.49 78.18
CA GLU A 209 -44.63 39.39 78.42
C GLU A 209 -45.90 38.57 78.65
N LEU A 210 -46.19 37.61 77.75
CA LEU A 210 -47.35 36.71 77.88
C LEU A 210 -47.36 35.95 79.22
N LEU A 211 -46.20 35.44 79.65
CA LEU A 211 -46.09 34.72 80.92
C LEU A 211 -46.36 35.64 82.14
N LEU A 212 -45.92 36.90 82.07
CA LEU A 212 -46.18 37.85 83.16
C LEU A 212 -47.67 38.18 83.27
N GLU A 213 -48.35 38.37 82.14
CA GLU A 213 -49.79 38.60 82.10
C GLU A 213 -50.58 37.41 82.67
N GLU A 214 -50.22 36.18 82.29
CA GLU A 214 -50.83 34.95 82.81
C GLU A 214 -50.72 34.88 84.34
N ILE A 215 -49.52 35.13 84.90
CA ILE A 215 -49.30 35.10 86.36
C ILE A 215 -50.15 36.16 87.07
N LEU A 216 -50.20 37.39 86.53
CA LEU A 216 -50.99 38.46 87.13
C LEU A 216 -52.50 38.17 87.07
N GLN A 217 -52.99 37.59 85.97
CA GLN A 217 -54.40 37.21 85.83
C GLN A 217 -54.80 36.12 86.83
N GLU A 218 -53.92 35.15 87.08
CA GLU A 218 -54.18 34.10 88.07
C GLU A 218 -54.21 34.63 89.51
N GLN A 219 -53.33 35.56 89.86
CA GLN A 219 -53.21 36.06 91.24
C GLN A 219 -54.19 37.20 91.57
N PHE A 220 -54.61 37.98 90.58
CA PHE A 220 -55.54 39.10 90.77
C PHE A 220 -56.79 38.99 89.87
N PRO A 221 -57.69 38.01 90.09
CA PRO A 221 -58.82 37.74 89.18
C PRO A 221 -59.87 38.86 89.11
N ASN A 222 -59.96 39.71 90.13
CA ASN A 222 -60.94 40.80 90.21
C ASN A 222 -60.41 42.12 89.64
N ASP A 223 -59.10 42.20 89.38
CA ASP A 223 -58.45 43.39 88.85
C ASP A 223 -58.38 43.33 87.32
N LEU A 224 -58.22 44.47 86.67
CA LEU A 224 -58.11 44.53 85.20
C LEU A 224 -56.65 44.66 84.78
N ILE A 225 -56.16 43.70 83.99
CA ILE A 225 -54.84 43.76 83.37
C ILE A 225 -55.00 44.26 81.95
N VAL A 226 -54.23 45.30 81.60
CA VAL A 226 -54.22 45.94 80.29
C VAL A 226 -52.80 45.92 79.76
N GLU A 227 -52.61 45.32 78.58
CA GLU A 227 -51.35 45.39 77.83
C GLU A 227 -51.11 46.83 77.38
N VAL A 228 -49.92 47.38 77.63
CA VAL A 228 -49.56 48.70 77.12
C VAL A 228 -49.03 48.50 75.70
N GLY A 229 -49.79 48.96 74.71
CA GLY A 229 -49.64 48.56 73.30
C GLY A 229 -48.22 48.48 72.73
N LYS A 230 -47.97 47.37 72.01
CA LYS A 230 -46.71 47.04 71.32
C LYS A 230 -46.21 48.18 70.41
N GLY A 231 -45.01 48.68 70.70
CA GLY A 231 -44.31 49.69 69.88
C GLY A 231 -44.34 51.13 70.40
N VAL A 232 -44.90 51.37 71.59
CA VAL A 232 -44.73 52.63 72.34
C VAL A 232 -43.74 52.35 73.48
N GLU A 233 -42.70 53.18 73.66
CA GLU A 233 -41.82 53.06 74.83
C GLU A 233 -42.66 53.21 76.10
N GLY A 234 -42.76 52.12 76.89
CA GLY A 234 -43.55 52.08 78.11
C GLY A 234 -43.60 50.69 78.71
N ALA A 235 -44.00 50.61 79.98
CA ALA A 235 -44.09 49.38 80.78
C ALA A 235 -44.85 48.24 80.08
N ASP A 236 -44.38 47.00 80.20
CA ASP A 236 -44.99 45.82 79.56
C ASP A 236 -46.50 45.66 79.86
N CYS A 237 -46.91 45.75 81.13
CA CYS A 237 -48.30 45.51 81.56
C CYS A 237 -48.78 46.58 82.56
N MET A 238 -50.09 46.83 82.60
CA MET A 238 -50.70 47.67 83.64
C MET A 238 -51.83 46.93 84.34
N LEU A 239 -51.73 46.84 85.66
CA LEU A 239 -52.77 46.33 86.55
C LEU A 239 -53.58 47.50 87.10
N ILE A 240 -54.89 47.48 86.88
CA ILE A 240 -55.84 48.44 87.45
C ILE A 240 -56.55 47.73 88.59
N VAL A 241 -56.23 48.15 89.82
CA VAL A 241 -56.79 47.59 91.05
C VAL A 241 -58.24 48.03 91.19
N ARG A 242 -59.15 47.06 91.30
CA ARG A 242 -60.59 47.28 91.30
C ARG A 242 -61.28 46.61 92.48
N SER A 243 -62.33 47.26 92.98
CA SER A 243 -63.30 46.64 93.88
C SER A 243 -63.99 45.45 93.21
N ILE A 244 -64.53 44.53 93.99
CA ILE A 244 -65.50 43.51 93.52
C ILE A 244 -66.69 44.16 92.78
N THR A 245 -67.01 45.42 93.10
CA THR A 245 -68.06 46.23 92.47
C THR A 245 -67.60 46.97 91.20
N GLY A 246 -66.34 46.82 90.77
CA GLY A 246 -65.78 47.41 89.56
C GLY A 246 -65.23 48.83 89.70
N THR A 247 -65.22 49.42 90.90
CA THR A 247 -64.63 50.74 91.17
C THR A 247 -63.11 50.68 91.18
N GLU A 248 -62.42 51.55 90.44
CA GLU A 248 -60.95 51.61 90.35
C GLU A 248 -60.35 52.37 91.54
N TYR A 249 -59.34 51.79 92.20
CA TYR A 249 -58.66 52.39 93.37
C TYR A 249 -57.21 52.78 93.12
N GLY A 250 -56.56 52.20 92.11
CA GLY A 250 -55.19 52.54 91.77
C GLY A 250 -54.67 51.77 90.56
N LYS A 251 -53.51 52.19 90.06
CA LYS A 251 -52.87 51.62 88.88
C LYS A 251 -51.43 51.25 89.19
N ILE A 252 -51.06 50.01 88.88
CA ILE A 252 -49.72 49.48 89.04
C ILE A 252 -49.19 49.15 87.65
N ILE A 253 -47.99 49.64 87.31
CA ILE A 253 -47.31 49.25 86.08
C ILE A 253 -46.25 48.20 86.35
N PHE A 254 -46.19 47.21 85.48
CA PHE A 254 -45.22 46.13 85.53
C PHE A 254 -44.34 46.18 84.29
N GLU A 255 -43.04 46.08 84.50
CA GLU A 255 -42.03 46.01 83.45
C GLU A 255 -41.19 44.76 83.68
N SER A 256 -41.01 43.94 82.66
CA SER A 256 -40.19 42.74 82.74
C SER A 256 -38.89 42.91 81.97
N LYS A 257 -37.77 42.52 82.61
CA LYS A 257 -36.45 42.60 81.99
C LYS A 257 -35.64 41.35 82.34
N ARG A 258 -35.42 40.51 81.32
CA ARG A 258 -34.52 39.36 81.42
C ARG A 258 -33.16 39.69 80.85
N THR A 259 -32.21 39.91 81.74
CA THR A 259 -30.82 40.18 81.36
C THR A 259 -29.87 39.49 82.33
N LYS A 260 -28.58 39.43 81.98
CA LYS A 260 -27.53 38.90 82.85
C LYS A 260 -26.86 39.97 83.73
N GLY A 261 -27.16 41.25 83.52
CA GLY A 261 -26.47 42.33 84.21
C GLY A 261 -27.38 43.53 84.41
N TRP A 262 -27.43 44.04 85.63
CA TRP A 262 -28.30 45.15 86.02
C TRP A 262 -27.94 46.47 85.31
N ASN A 263 -28.94 47.20 84.82
CA ASN A 263 -28.77 48.56 84.32
C ASN A 263 -29.70 49.54 85.06
N ASN A 264 -29.11 50.56 85.69
CA ASN A 264 -29.87 51.58 86.42
C ASN A 264 -30.80 52.40 85.51
N SER A 265 -30.55 52.46 84.20
CA SER A 265 -31.42 53.19 83.27
C SER A 265 -32.85 52.63 83.19
N TRP A 266 -33.07 51.35 83.55
CA TRP A 266 -34.42 50.78 83.55
C TRP A 266 -35.30 51.41 84.62
N VAL A 267 -34.73 51.68 85.80
CA VAL A 267 -35.43 52.34 86.90
C VAL A 267 -35.82 53.76 86.50
N GLU A 268 -34.90 54.50 85.87
CA GLU A 268 -35.19 55.88 85.40
C GLU A 268 -36.28 55.91 84.33
N LYS A 269 -36.25 54.97 83.37
CA LYS A 269 -37.28 54.84 82.33
C LYS A 269 -38.64 54.48 82.92
N LEU A 270 -38.70 53.45 83.76
CA LEU A 270 -39.94 53.00 84.36
C LEU A 270 -40.56 54.08 85.28
N ARG A 271 -39.73 54.90 85.95
CA ARG A 271 -40.20 56.06 86.72
C ARG A 271 -40.82 57.13 85.82
N ASN A 272 -40.27 57.34 84.63
CA ASN A 272 -40.87 58.25 83.64
C ASN A 272 -42.20 57.68 83.12
N ASP A 273 -42.27 56.38 82.88
CA ASP A 273 -43.49 55.71 82.42
C ASP A 273 -44.60 55.76 83.47
N MET A 274 -44.24 55.58 84.76
CA MET A 274 -45.15 55.77 85.89
C MET A 274 -45.79 57.15 85.88
N ARG A 275 -45.00 58.21 85.63
CA ARG A 275 -45.50 59.59 85.53
C ARG A 275 -46.35 59.82 84.28
N ASN A 276 -45.91 59.32 83.13
CA ASN A 276 -46.62 59.49 81.86
C ASN A 276 -47.98 58.79 81.86
N LYS A 277 -48.07 57.62 82.50
CA LYS A 277 -49.29 56.80 82.56
C LYS A 277 -50.15 57.07 83.80
N GLN A 278 -49.73 58.00 84.67
CA GLN A 278 -50.39 58.30 85.95
C GLN A 278 -50.64 57.03 86.78
N ALA A 279 -49.61 56.18 86.86
CA ALA A 279 -49.63 55.00 87.72
C ALA A 279 -49.20 55.37 89.13
N ASP A 280 -49.81 54.73 90.12
CA ASP A 280 -49.54 54.98 91.54
C ASP A 280 -48.31 54.22 92.02
N VAL A 281 -48.06 53.04 91.44
CA VAL A 281 -46.94 52.16 91.78
C VAL A 281 -46.29 51.61 90.51
N ALA A 282 -44.98 51.44 90.53
CA ALA A 282 -44.22 50.78 89.48
C ALA A 282 -43.43 49.59 90.02
N VAL A 283 -43.51 48.47 89.30
CA VAL A 283 -42.85 47.20 89.63
C VAL A 283 -41.98 46.75 88.45
N LEU A 284 -40.70 46.53 88.71
CA LEU A 284 -39.74 45.98 87.76
C LEU A 284 -39.48 44.51 88.11
N VAL A 285 -39.91 43.63 87.21
CA VAL A 285 -39.69 42.18 87.28
C VAL A 285 -38.36 41.84 86.60
N SER A 286 -37.35 41.44 87.37
CA SER A 286 -36.04 41.07 86.83
C SER A 286 -35.40 39.90 87.57
N ASN A 287 -34.57 39.13 86.85
CA ASN A 287 -33.77 38.05 87.43
C ASN A 287 -32.44 38.55 88.00
N VAL A 288 -32.12 39.83 87.84
CA VAL A 288 -30.91 40.47 88.38
C VAL A 288 -31.31 41.68 89.21
N PHE A 289 -30.57 41.94 90.27
CA PHE A 289 -30.82 43.03 91.22
C PHE A 289 -29.69 44.08 91.18
N PRO A 290 -29.94 45.32 91.65
CA PRO A 290 -28.91 46.33 91.80
C PRO A 290 -27.87 45.92 92.87
N LYS A 291 -26.66 46.48 92.78
CA LYS A 291 -25.64 46.31 93.83
C LYS A 291 -26.23 46.72 95.19
N ASN A 292 -26.17 45.82 96.19
CA ASN A 292 -26.74 45.91 97.55
C ASN A 292 -28.20 45.44 97.72
N MET A 293 -28.71 44.63 96.79
CA MET A 293 -30.04 44.04 96.88
C MET A 293 -29.97 42.60 96.38
N ASP A 294 -30.43 41.65 97.20
CA ASP A 294 -30.40 40.22 96.88
C ASP A 294 -31.82 39.59 96.83
N CYS A 295 -32.85 40.36 97.22
CA CYS A 295 -34.26 39.95 97.26
C CYS A 295 -35.19 41.15 96.98
N PHE A 296 -36.51 40.92 96.95
CA PHE A 296 -37.54 41.95 96.81
C PHE A 296 -37.28 43.23 97.64
N GLY A 297 -37.54 44.38 97.05
CA GLY A 297 -37.37 45.66 97.72
C GLY A 297 -37.59 46.86 96.82
N GLU A 298 -37.45 48.04 97.41
CA GLU A 298 -37.69 49.31 96.74
C GLU A 298 -36.37 50.01 96.44
N LYS A 299 -36.20 50.44 95.19
CA LYS A 299 -35.14 51.36 94.81
C LYS A 299 -35.77 52.52 94.09
N ASP A 300 -35.49 53.73 94.57
CA ASP A 300 -35.81 54.94 93.80
C ASP A 300 -37.34 55.07 93.52
N GLY A 301 -38.21 54.64 94.44
CA GLY A 301 -39.67 54.69 94.26
C GLY A 301 -40.25 53.57 93.37
N ILE A 302 -39.41 52.60 92.99
CA ILE A 302 -39.80 51.45 92.15
C ILE A 302 -39.52 50.17 92.90
N TRP A 303 -40.51 49.27 92.91
CA TRP A 303 -40.39 47.95 93.49
C TRP A 303 -39.69 47.02 92.51
N ILE A 304 -38.70 46.26 92.96
CA ILE A 304 -37.97 45.32 92.13
C ILE A 304 -38.19 43.93 92.70
N CYS A 305 -38.68 43.01 91.88
CA CYS A 305 -38.97 41.64 92.27
C CYS A 305 -38.50 40.65 91.19
N THR A 306 -38.31 39.39 91.57
CA THR A 306 -38.16 38.30 90.61
C THR A 306 -39.52 37.80 90.11
N PHE A 307 -39.54 37.11 88.96
CA PHE A 307 -40.75 36.47 88.44
C PHE A 307 -41.47 35.55 89.44
N LYS A 308 -40.73 34.93 90.36
CA LYS A 308 -41.32 34.07 91.41
C LYS A 308 -41.99 34.87 92.51
N GLU A 309 -41.48 36.06 92.79
CA GLU A 309 -41.98 36.94 93.84
C GLU A 309 -43.15 37.81 93.38
N VAL A 310 -43.37 37.96 92.06
CA VAL A 310 -44.55 38.66 91.50
C VAL A 310 -45.85 38.07 92.06
N ALA A 311 -45.93 36.74 92.19
CA ALA A 311 -47.11 36.08 92.75
C ALA A 311 -47.30 36.35 94.25
N GLY A 312 -46.25 36.76 94.96
CA GLY A 312 -46.28 37.07 96.38
C GLY A 312 -46.60 38.53 96.71
N LEU A 313 -46.92 39.37 95.72
CA LEU A 313 -47.29 40.78 95.91
C LEU A 313 -48.74 40.99 96.41
N THR A 314 -49.35 39.94 96.97
CA THR A 314 -50.73 39.92 97.49
C THR A 314 -50.85 40.56 98.88
#